data_AF-A0A9E5JZM5-F1
#
_entry.id   AF-A0A9E5JZM5-F1
#
_cell.length_a   1.000
_cell.length_b   1.000
_cell.length_c   1.000
_cell.angle_alpha   90.00
_cell.angle_beta   90.00
_cell.angle_gamma   90.00
#
_symmetry.space_group_name_H-M   'P 1'
#
loop_
_entity.id
_entity.type
_entity.pdbx_description
1 polymer ?
#
loop_
_entity_poly.entity_id
_entity_poly.type
_entity_poly.pdbx_seq_one_letter_code
_entity_poly.pdbx_strand_id
1 'polypeptide(L)'
;TQNRPQRKTIEFDPKTFRQISEKSFSDRVLLDRIIGVGIAAHEGQLFGVLNQILGLMTAIGYLVLVISSLLMWWRRRPQGVLGAPAKIMPLRKTPRNFIIFAIILGALLPTLGASLLLILAFEFLIRRYSPQATRWLGLEPFLGQQA
;
A
#
# COMPACT_ATOMS: atom_id res chain seq x y z
N THR A 1 29.30 -1.54 -1.54
CA THR A 1 28.50 -0.65 -0.64
C THR A 1 27.02 -0.95 -0.76
N GLN A 2 26.27 -0.69 0.32
CA GLN A 2 24.81 -0.82 0.38
C GLN A 2 24.10 0.26 -0.45
N ASN A 3 24.69 1.46 -0.53
CA ASN A 3 24.23 2.53 -1.42
C ASN A 3 24.50 2.16 -2.89
N ARG A 4 23.45 1.74 -3.62
CA ARG A 4 23.57 1.15 -4.97
C ARG A 4 24.17 2.09 -6.02
N PRO A 5 23.81 3.39 -6.07
CA PRO A 5 24.49 4.37 -6.89
C PRO A 5 26.02 4.42 -6.75
N GLN A 6 26.56 4.04 -5.58
CA GLN A 6 28.00 4.05 -5.29
C GLN A 6 28.65 2.67 -5.47
N ARG A 7 27.90 1.66 -5.92
CA ARG A 7 28.40 0.28 -6.05
C ARG A 7 29.19 0.11 -7.35
N LYS A 8 30.33 -0.56 -7.23
CA LYS A 8 31.15 -1.05 -8.34
C LYS A 8 31.31 -2.56 -8.22
N THR A 9 31.33 -3.25 -9.35
CA THR A 9 31.63 -4.68 -9.46
C THR A 9 32.95 -4.82 -10.18
N ILE A 10 33.92 -5.50 -9.56
CA ILE A 10 35.24 -5.75 -10.14
C ILE A 10 35.41 -7.26 -10.27
N GLU A 11 35.80 -7.72 -11.46
CA GLU A 11 36.05 -9.12 -11.76
C GLU A 11 37.56 -9.36 -11.84
N PHE A 12 38.04 -10.44 -11.21
CA PHE A 12 39.46 -10.83 -11.18
C PHE A 12 39.65 -12.20 -11.80
N ASP A 13 40.79 -12.42 -12.44
CA ASP A 13 41.21 -13.73 -12.93
C ASP A 13 41.59 -14.63 -11.75
N PRO A 14 40.97 -15.81 -11.58
CA PRO A 14 41.24 -16.71 -10.46
C PRO A 14 42.66 -17.31 -10.47
N LYS A 15 43.37 -17.31 -11.61
CA LYS A 15 44.73 -17.86 -11.72
C LYS A 15 45.81 -16.80 -11.59
N THR A 16 45.59 -15.63 -12.20
CA THR A 16 46.61 -14.57 -12.25
C THR A 16 46.35 -13.42 -11.28
N PHE A 17 45.17 -13.39 -10.64
CA PHE A 17 44.69 -12.31 -9.76
C PHE A 17 44.68 -10.92 -10.43
N ARG A 18 44.74 -10.87 -11.76
CA ARG A 18 44.64 -9.62 -12.52
C ARG A 18 43.18 -9.20 -12.65
N GLN A 19 42.94 -7.90 -12.58
CA GLN A 19 41.62 -7.33 -12.82
C GLN A 19 41.24 -7.51 -14.29
N ILE A 20 40.08 -8.14 -14.53
CA ILE A 20 39.52 -8.40 -15.87
C ILE A 20 38.57 -7.27 -16.27
N SER A 21 37.72 -6.81 -15.34
CA SER A 21 36.67 -5.83 -15.63
C SER A 21 36.28 -5.04 -14.39
N GLU A 22 35.86 -3.79 -14.59
CA GLU A 22 35.19 -2.96 -13.59
C GLU A 22 33.90 -2.41 -14.21
N LYS A 23 32.76 -2.68 -13.58
CA LYS A 23 31.46 -2.12 -13.95
C LYS A 23 30.94 -1.24 -12.84
N SER A 24 30.68 0.02 -13.17
CA SER A 24 30.10 1.02 -12.29
C SER A 24 28.58 1.11 -12.45
N PHE A 25 27.92 1.82 -11.54
CA PHE A 25 26.48 2.04 -11.61
C PHE A 25 26.04 2.79 -12.89
N SER A 26 26.90 3.65 -13.45
CA SER A 26 26.68 4.36 -14.71
C SER A 26 26.53 3.44 -15.92
N ASP A 27 27.17 2.26 -15.87
CA ASP A 27 27.30 1.34 -17.00
C ASP A 27 26.09 0.40 -17.11
N ARG A 28 25.14 0.52 -16.17
CA ARG A 28 23.88 -0.22 -16.15
C ARG A 28 22.86 0.42 -17.08
N VAL A 29 21.94 -0.41 -17.58
CA VAL A 29 20.77 0.03 -18.35
C VAL A 29 19.95 1.03 -17.52
N LEU A 30 19.36 2.03 -18.18
CA LEU A 30 18.61 3.11 -17.52
C LEU A 30 17.56 2.60 -16.52
N LEU A 31 16.81 1.56 -16.89
CA LEU A 31 15.79 0.97 -16.02
C LEU A 31 16.38 0.40 -14.72
N ASP A 32 17.51 -0.31 -14.80
CA ASP A 32 18.21 -0.84 -13.61
C ASP A 32 18.73 0.28 -12.71
N ARG A 33 19.15 1.41 -13.30
CA ARG A 33 19.58 2.58 -12.54
C ARG A 33 18.40 3.23 -11.80
N ILE A 34 17.24 3.38 -12.46
CA ILE A 34 16.03 3.93 -11.83
C ILE A 34 15.61 3.05 -10.65
N ILE A 35 15.54 1.73 -10.86
CA ILE A 35 15.21 0.76 -9.81
C ILE A 35 16.25 0.81 -8.69
N GLY A 36 17.54 0.84 -9.02
CA GLY A 36 18.63 0.89 -8.07
C GLY A 36 18.61 2.13 -7.17
N VAL A 37 18.29 3.30 -7.74
CA VAL A 37 18.08 4.55 -6.97
C VAL A 37 16.86 4.42 -6.08
N GLY A 38 15.74 3.92 -6.62
CA GLY A 38 14.51 3.72 -5.85
C GLY A 38 14.71 2.80 -4.64
N ILE A 39 15.45 1.70 -4.82
CA ILE A 39 15.73 0.79 -3.71
C ILE A 39 16.71 1.41 -2.71
N ALA A 40 17.76 2.12 -3.17
CA ALA A 40 18.66 2.81 -2.26
C ALA A 40 17.93 3.90 -1.44
N ALA A 41 16.95 4.60 -2.04
CA ALA A 41 16.09 5.53 -1.33
C ALA A 41 15.24 4.79 -0.28
N HIS A 42 14.56 3.72 -0.69
CA HIS A 42 13.69 2.94 0.19
C HIS A 42 14.42 2.27 1.37
N GLU A 43 15.63 1.76 1.15
CA GLU A 43 16.47 1.15 2.19
C GLU A 43 17.15 2.18 3.12
N GLY A 44 16.89 3.48 2.94
CA GLY A 44 17.50 4.52 3.77
C GLY A 44 18.99 4.79 3.45
N GLN A 45 19.50 4.31 2.31
CA GLN A 45 20.92 4.33 1.96
C GLN A 45 21.30 5.50 1.06
N LEU A 46 20.35 5.99 0.26
CA LEU A 46 20.52 7.21 -0.52
C LEU A 46 20.70 8.40 0.44
N PHE A 47 21.64 9.32 0.23
CA PHE A 47 21.88 10.51 1.08
C PHE A 47 22.18 10.26 2.59
N GLY A 48 22.44 9.01 3.00
CA GLY A 48 22.82 8.68 4.38
C GLY A 48 21.77 9.08 5.42
N VAL A 49 22.20 9.77 6.49
CA VAL A 49 21.35 10.13 7.65
C VAL A 49 20.10 10.93 7.25
N LEU A 50 20.21 11.81 6.25
CA LEU A 50 19.06 12.61 5.80
C LEU A 50 17.88 11.73 5.37
N ASN A 51 18.16 10.65 4.63
CA ASN A 51 17.13 9.74 4.17
C ASN A 51 16.56 8.87 5.30
N GLN A 52 17.37 8.54 6.31
CA GLN A 52 16.89 7.87 7.51
C GLN A 52 15.92 8.75 8.31
N ILE A 53 16.21 10.05 8.43
CA ILE A 53 15.31 11.01 9.08
C ILE A 53 13.99 11.10 8.30
N LEU A 54 14.05 11.22 6.97
CA LEU A 54 12.85 11.22 6.12
C LEU A 54 12.04 9.92 6.26
N GLY A 55 12.73 8.77 6.31
CA GLY A 55 12.11 7.47 6.55
C GLY A 55 11.41 7.41 7.93
N LEU A 56 12.08 7.90 8.98
CA LEU A 56 11.51 7.98 10.33
C LEU A 56 10.26 8.87 10.38
N MET A 57 10.33 10.07 9.77
CA MET A 57 9.17 10.97 9.70
C MET A 57 8.01 10.33 8.94
N THR A 58 8.30 9.63 7.85
CA THR A 58 7.29 8.90 7.07
C THR A 58 6.65 7.78 7.91
N ALA A 59 7.46 7.02 8.65
CA ALA A 59 6.98 5.95 9.52
C ALA A 59 6.08 6.47 10.66
N ILE A 60 6.48 7.58 11.29
CA ILE A 60 5.66 8.25 12.32
C ILE A 60 4.36 8.77 11.72
N GLY A 61 4.42 9.43 10.56
CA GLY A 61 3.23 9.91 9.85
C GLY A 61 2.27 8.77 9.51
N TYR A 62 2.79 7.64 9.02
CA TYR A 62 2.01 6.44 8.76
C TYR A 62 1.36 5.89 10.04
N LEU A 63 2.08 5.82 11.16
CA LEU A 63 1.55 5.39 12.44
C LEU A 63 0.40 6.30 12.91
N VAL A 64 0.57 7.63 12.80
CA VAL A 64 -0.48 8.60 13.11
C VAL A 64 -1.70 8.40 12.22
N LEU A 65 -1.51 8.15 10.92
CA LEU A 65 -2.62 7.87 9.99
C LEU A 65 -3.38 6.59 10.37
N VAL A 66 -2.69 5.51 10.72
CA VAL A 66 -3.32 4.26 11.15
C VAL A 66 -4.12 4.47 12.44
N ILE A 67 -3.51 5.09 13.46
CA ILE A 67 -4.17 5.32 14.75
C ILE A 67 -5.37 6.26 14.58
N SER A 68 -5.22 7.36 13.85
CA SER A 68 -6.32 8.31 13.62
C SER A 68 -7.45 7.68 12.82
N SER A 69 -7.16 6.84 11.82
CA SER A 69 -8.18 6.11 11.06
C SER A 69 -9.00 5.19 11.96
N LEU A 70 -8.34 4.41 12.83
CA LEU A 70 -9.01 3.54 13.80
C LEU A 70 -9.83 4.33 14.81
N LEU A 71 -9.29 5.42 15.34
CA LEU A 71 -9.99 6.27 16.30
C LEU A 71 -11.22 6.95 15.69
N MET A 72 -11.10 7.46 14.47
CA MET A 72 -12.21 8.06 13.72
C MET A 72 -13.31 7.04 13.45
N TRP A 73 -12.94 5.83 13.05
CA TRP A 73 -13.89 4.74 12.90
C TRP A 73 -14.56 4.39 14.23
N TRP A 74 -13.79 4.20 15.30
CA TRP A 74 -14.33 3.84 16.62
C TRP A 74 -15.32 4.87 17.16
N ARG A 75 -15.04 6.16 16.95
CA ARG A 75 -15.92 7.26 17.38
C ARG A 75 -17.20 7.39 16.54
N ARG A 76 -17.18 6.94 15.28
CA ARG A 76 -18.28 7.13 14.32
C ARG A 76 -19.07 5.85 14.02
N ARG A 77 -18.60 4.68 14.48
CA ARG A 77 -19.29 3.41 14.25
C ARG A 77 -20.64 3.39 14.99
N PRO A 78 -21.69 2.78 14.42
CA PRO A 78 -22.97 2.66 15.11
C PRO A 78 -22.83 1.74 16.34
N GLN A 79 -23.55 2.04 17.42
CA GLN A 79 -23.54 1.20 18.61
C GLN A 79 -24.19 -0.17 18.33
N GLY A 80 -23.60 -1.25 18.84
CA GLY A 80 -24.12 -2.61 18.70
C GLY A 80 -23.74 -3.35 17.40
N VAL A 81 -23.02 -2.71 16.47
CA VAL A 81 -22.56 -3.33 15.22
C VAL A 81 -21.11 -2.97 14.90
N LEU A 82 -20.43 -3.83 14.14
CA LEU A 82 -19.08 -3.60 13.58
C LEU A 82 -19.13 -2.86 12.23
N GLY A 83 -20.28 -2.29 11.88
CA GLY A 83 -20.52 -1.68 10.57
C GLY A 83 -19.77 -0.38 10.33
N ALA A 84 -19.59 -0.09 9.04
CA ALA A 84 -19.06 1.20 8.61
C ALA A 84 -20.01 2.34 9.04
N PRO A 85 -19.48 3.54 9.37
CA PRO A 85 -20.29 4.72 9.59
C PRO A 85 -21.25 4.98 8.42
N ALA A 86 -22.39 5.60 8.72
CA ALA A 86 -23.41 5.96 7.74
C ALA A 86 -22.80 6.64 6.50
N LYS A 87 -23.25 6.21 5.31
CA LYS A 87 -22.79 6.81 4.05
C LYS A 87 -23.23 8.26 4.00
N ILE A 88 -22.26 9.18 3.98
CA ILE A 88 -22.51 10.63 3.88
C ILE A 88 -23.06 11.00 2.48
N MET A 89 -22.84 10.13 1.47
CA MET A 89 -23.35 10.31 0.11
C MET A 89 -24.11 9.06 -0.39
N PRO A 90 -25.24 9.23 -1.09
CA PRO A 90 -25.92 8.11 -1.75
C PRO A 90 -25.05 7.53 -2.86
N LEU A 91 -25.01 6.19 -3.01
CA LEU A 91 -24.18 5.48 -4.01
C LEU A 91 -24.35 6.01 -5.44
N ARG A 92 -25.53 6.53 -5.77
CA ARG A 92 -25.83 7.12 -7.09
C ARG A 92 -24.99 8.36 -7.41
N LYS A 93 -24.35 8.96 -6.40
CA LYS A 93 -23.45 10.11 -6.54
C LYS A 93 -21.97 9.74 -6.37
N THR A 94 -21.61 8.45 -6.29
CA THR A 94 -20.20 8.05 -6.32
C THR A 94 -19.60 8.52 -7.65
N PRO A 95 -18.56 9.36 -7.65
CA PRO A 95 -17.99 9.87 -8.89
C PRO A 95 -17.43 8.71 -9.70
N ARG A 96 -17.83 8.58 -10.97
CA ARG A 96 -17.33 7.52 -11.89
C ARG A 96 -15.80 7.44 -11.90
N ASN A 97 -15.15 8.59 -11.73
CA ASN A 97 -13.70 8.74 -11.66
C ASN A 97 -13.09 7.92 -10.51
N PHE A 98 -13.76 7.80 -9.37
CA PHE A 98 -13.27 7.00 -8.24
C PHE A 98 -13.26 5.50 -8.57
N ILE A 99 -14.30 5.00 -9.25
CA ILE A 99 -14.37 3.60 -9.66
C ILE A 99 -13.29 3.28 -10.69
N ILE A 100 -13.14 4.14 -11.71
CA ILE A 100 -12.10 3.99 -12.73
C ILE A 100 -10.71 3.99 -12.07
N PHE A 101 -10.48 4.93 -11.14
CA PHE A 101 -9.23 5.00 -10.40
C PHE A 101 -8.96 3.73 -9.59
N ALA A 102 -9.96 3.19 -8.87
CA ALA A 102 -9.82 1.96 -8.12
C ALA A 102 -9.49 0.75 -9.02
N ILE A 103 -10.10 0.67 -10.21
CA ILE A 103 -9.81 -0.39 -11.19
C ILE A 103 -8.37 -0.28 -11.71
N ILE A 104 -7.94 0.92 -12.11
CA ILE A 104 -6.56 1.16 -12.58
C ILE A 104 -5.58 0.77 -11.48
N LEU A 105 -5.85 1.19 -10.24
CA LEU A 105 -4.98 0.91 -9.11
C LEU A 105 -4.94 -0.59 -8.78
N GLY A 106 -6.07 -1.29 -8.83
CA GLY A 106 -6.13 -2.74 -8.64
C GLY A 106 -5.42 -3.53 -9.74
N ALA A 107 -5.39 -3.01 -10.98
CA ALA A 107 -4.63 -3.61 -12.07
C ALA A 107 -3.11 -3.38 -11.94
N LEU A 108 -2.70 -2.18 -11.51
CA LEU A 108 -1.29 -1.84 -11.28
C LEU A 108 -0.72 -2.48 -10.00
N LEU A 109 -1.58 -2.74 -9.00
CA LEU A 109 -1.22 -3.34 -7.72
C LEU A 109 -2.03 -4.63 -7.51
N PRO A 110 -1.56 -5.79 -8.03
CA PRO A 110 -2.34 -7.03 -8.02
C PRO A 110 -2.75 -7.51 -6.63
N THR A 111 -1.91 -7.29 -5.62
CA THR A 111 -2.21 -7.64 -4.23
C THR A 111 -3.36 -6.81 -3.66
N LEU A 112 -3.40 -5.51 -3.99
CA LEU A 112 -4.53 -4.64 -3.65
C LEU A 112 -5.81 -5.10 -4.38
N GLY A 113 -5.73 -5.34 -5.70
CA GLY A 113 -6.87 -5.83 -6.48
C GLY A 113 -7.42 -7.15 -5.95
N ALA A 114 -6.55 -8.11 -5.64
CA ALA A 114 -6.93 -9.39 -5.04
C ALA A 114 -7.60 -9.21 -3.68
N SER A 115 -7.10 -8.32 -2.81
CA SER A 115 -7.71 -8.04 -1.50
C SER A 115 -9.13 -7.47 -1.63
N LEU A 116 -9.36 -6.57 -2.59
CA LEU A 116 -10.69 -5.99 -2.84
C LEU A 116 -11.68 -7.06 -3.33
N LEU A 117 -11.24 -7.92 -4.27
CA LEU A 117 -12.06 -9.03 -4.76
C LEU A 117 -12.38 -10.04 -3.66
N LEU A 118 -11.42 -10.34 -2.79
CA LEU A 118 -11.63 -11.21 -1.63
C LEU A 118 -12.67 -10.63 -0.66
N ILE A 119 -12.58 -9.34 -0.33
CA ILE A 119 -13.57 -8.66 0.52
C ILE A 119 -14.94 -8.69 -0.13
N LEU A 120 -15.04 -8.44 -1.45
CA LEU A 120 -16.30 -8.47 -2.18
C LEU A 120 -16.94 -9.87 -2.17
N ALA A 121 -16.13 -10.91 -2.42
CA ALA A 121 -16.58 -12.29 -2.37
C ALA A 121 -17.03 -12.68 -0.96
N PHE A 122 -16.28 -12.26 0.06
CA PHE A 122 -16.61 -12.49 1.47
C PHE A 122 -17.94 -11.82 1.87
N GLU A 123 -18.14 -10.57 1.46
CA GLU A 123 -19.40 -9.85 1.69
C GLU A 123 -20.59 -10.54 1.02
N PHE A 124 -20.42 -10.95 -0.25
CA PHE A 124 -21.44 -11.69 -1.00
C PHE A 124 -21.80 -13.02 -0.31
N LEU A 125 -20.79 -13.75 0.16
CA LEU A 125 -20.98 -15.04 0.82
C LEU A 125 -21.70 -14.88 2.16
N ILE A 126 -21.29 -13.93 2.99
CA ILE A 126 -21.94 -13.70 4.30
C ILE A 126 -23.40 -13.27 4.14
N ARG A 127 -23.69 -12.37 3.19
CA ARG A 127 -25.06 -11.93 2.89
C ARG A 127 -25.95 -13.12 2.52
N ARG A 128 -25.40 -14.10 1.81
CA ARG A 128 -26.14 -15.30 1.36
C ARG A 128 -26.35 -16.33 2.48
N TYR A 129 -25.37 -16.54 3.36
CA TYR A 129 -25.37 -17.67 4.30
C TYR A 129 -25.66 -17.31 5.75
N SER A 130 -25.44 -16.07 6.20
CA SER A 130 -25.62 -15.68 7.61
C SER A 130 -26.28 -14.31 7.75
N PRO A 131 -27.61 -14.26 7.93
CA PRO A 131 -28.32 -12.99 8.14
C PRO A 131 -27.94 -12.33 9.48
N GLN A 132 -27.58 -13.11 10.50
CA GLN A 132 -27.11 -12.60 11.78
C GLN A 132 -25.75 -11.90 11.65
N ALA A 133 -24.79 -12.51 10.96
CA ALA A 133 -23.48 -11.89 10.71
C ALA A 133 -23.61 -10.64 9.85
N THR A 134 -24.52 -10.64 8.86
CA THR A 134 -24.81 -9.47 8.01
C THR A 134 -25.29 -8.28 8.82
N ARG A 135 -26.19 -8.50 9.80
CA ARG A 135 -26.65 -7.45 10.73
C ARG A 135 -25.53 -6.97 11.65
N TRP A 136 -24.76 -7.89 12.21
CA TRP A 136 -23.64 -7.55 13.10
C TRP A 136 -22.55 -6.75 12.39
N LEU A 137 -22.29 -7.05 11.10
CA LEU A 137 -21.37 -6.29 10.24
C LEU A 137 -21.98 -4.99 9.70
N GLY A 138 -23.25 -4.66 10.01
CA GLY A 138 -23.92 -3.46 9.53
C GLY A 138 -24.04 -3.37 8.01
N LEU A 139 -24.18 -4.52 7.34
CA LEU A 139 -24.33 -4.61 5.88
C LEU A 139 -25.77 -4.35 5.40
N GLU A 140 -26.74 -4.41 6.32
CA GLU A 140 -28.13 -4.02 6.10
C GLU A 140 -28.36 -2.53 6.42
N PRO A 141 -29.23 -1.82 5.69
CA PRO A 141 -29.60 -0.45 6.02
C PRO A 141 -30.22 -0.39 7.42
N PHE A 142 -29.65 0.43 8.31
CA PHE A 142 -30.21 0.63 9.65
C PHE A 142 -31.55 1.39 9.52
N LEU A 143 -32.63 0.85 10.08
CA LEU A 143 -33.99 1.43 9.98
C LEU A 143 -34.09 2.87 10.51
N GLY A 144 -33.12 3.34 11.30
CA GLY A 144 -33.04 4.72 11.80
C GLY A 144 -32.41 5.75 10.85
N GLN A 145 -32.13 5.38 9.59
CA GLN A 145 -31.52 6.28 8.59
C GLN A 145 -32.55 6.84 7.57
N GLN A 146 -33.85 6.65 7.83
CA GLN A 146 -34.97 7.15 7.02
C GLN A 146 -35.81 8.25 7.71
N ALA A 147 -35.37 8.78 8.86
CA ALA A 147 -36.03 9.90 9.55
C ALA A 147 -35.20 11.18 9.42
#